data_AF-A0A374PB68-F1
#
_entry.id   AF-A0A374PB68-F1
#
_cell.length_a   1.000
_cell.length_b   1.000
_cell.length_c   1.000
_cell.angle_alpha   90.00
_cell.angle_beta   90.00
_cell.angle_gamma   90.00
#
_symmetry.space_group_name_H-M   'P 1'
#
loop_
_entity.id
_entity.type
_entity.pdbx_description
1 polymer ?
#
loop_
_entity_poly.entity_id
_entity_poly.type
_entity_poly.pdbx_seq_one_letter_code
_entity_poly.pdbx_strand_id
1 'polypeptide(L)'
;MEEKNMKVADLVRITGIAYSTIKSMLENGIEKTSYVNVCKVCNALGLSTDELEAMANDGPKVIPQSTYADVEKLVARNGKKMSVEQKMRLIQLLSEIKFED
;
A
#
# COMPACT_ATOMS: atom_id res chain seq x y z
N MET A 1 4.69 -2.30 -5.96
CA MET A 1 3.84 -1.13 -5.70
C MET A 1 3.27 -0.71 -7.04
N GLU A 2 2.00 -0.95 -7.32
CA GLU A 2 1.37 -0.32 -8.49
C GLU A 2 1.38 1.19 -8.25
N GLU A 3 2.05 1.95 -9.13
CA GLU A 3 1.90 3.40 -9.14
C GLU A 3 0.42 3.72 -9.40
N LYS A 4 -0.31 4.05 -8.33
CA LYS A 4 -1.61 4.69 -8.49
C LYS A 4 -1.35 6.04 -9.15
N ASN A 5 -1.62 6.13 -10.45
CA ASN A 5 -1.54 7.37 -11.23
C ASN A 5 -2.66 8.32 -10.77
N MET A 6 -2.52 8.83 -9.55
CA MET A 6 -3.51 9.59 -8.80
C MET A 6 -3.26 11.07 -9.06
N LYS A 7 -4.28 11.78 -9.55
CA LYS A 7 -4.19 13.22 -9.80
C LYS A 7 -4.52 13.99 -8.53
N VAL A 8 -4.08 15.25 -8.46
CA VAL A 8 -4.45 16.17 -7.36
C VAL A 8 -5.97 16.27 -7.21
N ALA A 9 -6.72 16.22 -8.31
CA ALA A 9 -8.17 16.20 -8.31
C ALA A 9 -8.78 14.98 -7.60
N ASP A 10 -8.12 13.82 -7.67
CA ASP A 10 -8.58 12.60 -6.98
C ASP A 10 -8.39 12.73 -5.47
N LEU A 11 -7.24 13.27 -5.03
CA LEU A 11 -7.00 13.58 -3.62
C LEU A 11 -8.04 14.54 -3.06
N VAL A 12 -8.38 15.60 -3.80
CA VAL A 12 -9.44 16.55 -3.40
C VAL A 12 -10.78 15.83 -3.24
N ARG A 13 -11.14 14.97 -4.19
CA ARG A 13 -12.40 14.22 -4.17
C ARG A 13 -12.47 13.23 -3.00
N ILE A 14 -11.38 12.53 -2.69
CA ILE A 14 -11.37 11.49 -1.66
C ILE A 14 -11.23 12.09 -0.25
N THR A 15 -10.45 13.18 -0.11
CA THR A 15 -10.17 13.81 1.21
C THR A 15 -11.17 14.90 1.58
N GLY A 16 -11.87 15.48 0.60
CA GLY A 16 -12.72 16.65 0.81
C GLY A 16 -11.96 17.94 1.15
N ILE A 17 -10.64 17.96 0.96
CA ILE A 17 -9.78 19.12 1.21
C ILE A 17 -9.73 20.01 -0.04
N ALA A 18 -9.69 21.34 0.15
CA ALA A 18 -9.58 22.28 -0.94
C ALA A 18 -8.34 22.04 -1.82
N TYR A 19 -8.50 22.22 -3.13
CA TYR A 19 -7.43 22.00 -4.11
C TYR A 19 -6.16 22.81 -3.79
N SER A 20 -6.32 24.08 -3.40
CA SER A 20 -5.19 24.94 -3.02
C SER A 20 -4.40 24.39 -1.83
N THR A 21 -5.09 23.78 -0.87
CA THR A 21 -4.46 23.16 0.30
C THR A 21 -3.71 21.89 -0.08
N ILE A 22 -4.32 20.96 -0.84
CA ILE A 22 -3.62 19.75 -1.32
C ILE A 22 -2.42 20.15 -2.19
N LYS A 23 -2.59 21.11 -3.10
CA LYS A 23 -1.50 21.61 -3.95
C LYS A 23 -0.35 22.18 -3.11
N SER A 24 -0.67 23.02 -2.12
CA SER A 24 0.36 23.56 -1.21
C SER A 24 1.02 22.47 -0.37
N MET A 25 0.31 21.43 0.04
CA MET A 25 0.90 20.30 0.78
C MET A 25 1.91 19.51 -0.06
N LEU A 26 1.63 19.36 -1.35
CA LEU A 26 2.52 18.66 -2.28
C LEU A 26 3.72 19.51 -2.69
N GLU A 27 3.53 20.81 -2.91
CA GLU A 27 4.59 21.73 -3.36
C GLU A 27 5.48 22.23 -2.23
N ASN A 28 4.89 22.56 -1.07
CA ASN A 28 5.58 23.20 0.05
C ASN A 28 5.76 22.27 1.26
N GLY A 29 5.35 21.01 1.14
CA GLY A 29 5.34 20.05 2.24
C GLY A 29 4.17 20.22 3.21
N ILE A 30 4.05 19.26 4.14
CA ILE A 30 2.94 19.18 5.09
C ILE A 30 3.18 19.97 6.39
N GLU A 31 4.37 20.53 6.59
CA GLU A 31 4.78 21.23 7.82
C GLU A 31 3.85 22.39 8.21
N LYS A 32 3.33 23.12 7.21
CA LYS A 32 2.45 24.27 7.42
C LYS A 32 0.97 23.91 7.43
N THR A 33 0.63 22.63 7.27
CA THR A 33 -0.75 22.17 7.25
C THR A 33 -1.20 21.68 8.63
N SER A 34 -2.47 21.96 8.97
CA SER A 34 -3.06 21.43 10.19
C SER A 34 -2.99 19.89 10.25
N TYR A 35 -2.70 19.36 11.45
CA TYR A 35 -2.67 17.92 11.71
C TYR A 35 -3.95 17.20 11.24
N VAL A 36 -5.10 17.85 11.41
CA VAL A 36 -6.42 17.33 10.97
C VAL A 36 -6.44 17.04 9.46
N ASN A 37 -5.83 17.90 8.64
CA ASN A 37 -5.75 17.70 7.20
C ASN A 37 -4.75 16.61 6.84
N VAL A 38 -3.65 16.48 7.59
CA VAL A 38 -2.69 15.37 7.42
C VAL A 38 -3.39 14.04 7.68
N CYS A 39 -4.12 13.89 8.79
CA CYS A 39 -4.90 12.68 9.09
C CYS A 39 -5.89 12.33 7.99
N LYS A 40 -6.61 13.31 7.43
CA LYS A 40 -7.56 13.08 6.33
C LYS A 40 -6.89 12.55 5.07
N VAL A 41 -5.71 13.07 4.73
CA VAL A 41 -4.92 12.60 3.58
C VAL A 41 -4.38 11.19 3.84
N CYS A 42 -3.80 10.93 5.02
CA CYS A 42 -3.33 9.61 5.42
C CYS A 42 -4.45 8.56 5.33
N ASN A 43 -5.61 8.85 5.92
CA ASN A 43 -6.77 7.97 5.90
C ASN A 43 -7.28 7.71 4.47
N ALA A 44 -7.30 8.73 3.62
CA ALA A 44 -7.68 8.60 2.21
C ALA A 44 -6.70 7.71 1.41
N LEU A 45 -5.43 7.69 1.78
CA LEU A 45 -4.39 6.87 1.18
C LEU A 45 -4.31 5.46 1.81
N GLY A 46 -5.07 5.21 2.88
CA GLY A 46 -5.04 3.94 3.62
C GLY A 46 -3.78 3.78 4.48
N LEU A 47 -3.17 4.88 4.88
CA LEU A 47 -1.98 4.95 5.73
C LEU A 47 -2.36 5.58 7.06
N SER A 48 -1.69 5.18 8.13
CA SER A 48 -1.73 5.88 9.42
C SER A 48 -0.73 7.04 9.44
N THR A 49 -0.96 8.00 10.33
CA THR A 49 0.01 9.10 10.57
C THR A 49 1.33 8.57 11.11
N ASP A 50 1.31 7.48 11.88
CA ASP A 50 2.49 6.86 12.46
C ASP A 50 3.33 6.17 11.38
N GLU A 51 2.68 5.54 10.39
CA GLU A 51 3.37 5.00 9.20
C GLU A 51 4.00 6.12 8.36
N LEU A 52 3.29 7.25 8.19
CA LEU A 52 3.83 8.41 7.48
C LEU A 52 5.04 9.02 8.22
N GLU A 53 4.95 9.17 9.54
CA GLU A 53 6.03 9.67 10.38
C GLU A 53 7.24 8.74 10.38
N ALA A 54 7.01 7.42 10.47
CA ALA A 54 8.08 6.43 10.35
C ALA A 54 8.76 6.49 8.98
N MET A 55 8.02 6.69 7.88
CA MET A 55 8.60 6.86 6.54
C MET A 55 9.41 8.16 6.40
N ALA A 56 9.04 9.22 7.12
CA ALA A 56 9.77 10.49 7.11
C ALA A 56 11.05 10.42 7.97
N ASN A 57 10.99 9.77 9.13
CA ASN A 57 12.08 9.72 10.11
C ASN A 57 13.10 8.60 9.84
N ASP A 58 12.65 7.41 9.43
CA ASP A 58 13.54 6.25 9.20
C ASP A 58 14.14 6.24 7.77
N GLY A 59 13.85 7.27 6.95
CA GLY A 59 14.05 7.24 5.50
C GLY A 59 13.09 6.24 4.83
N PRO A 60 13.16 6.05 3.50
CA PRO A 60 12.33 5.05 2.84
C PRO A 60 12.65 3.69 3.47
N LYS A 61 11.75 3.20 4.34
CA LYS A 61 11.76 1.79 4.72
C LYS A 61 11.75 1.04 3.39
N VAL A 62 12.84 0.34 3.13
CA VAL A 62 12.83 -0.81 2.25
C VAL A 62 11.70 -1.66 2.82
N ILE A 63 10.49 -1.55 2.24
CA ILE A 63 9.47 -2.59 2.30
C ILE A 63 10.30 -3.84 2.04
N PRO A 64 10.50 -4.74 3.01
CA PRO A 64 11.27 -5.95 2.76
C PRO A 64 10.60 -6.54 1.53
N GLN A 65 11.32 -6.60 0.41
CA GLN A 65 10.81 -7.27 -0.78
C GLN A 65 10.38 -8.62 -0.26
N SER A 66 9.08 -8.90 -0.26
CA SER A 66 8.53 -10.15 0.22
C SER A 66 9.32 -11.26 -0.47
N THR A 67 10.17 -11.92 0.30
CA THR A 67 11.12 -12.87 -0.26
C THR A 67 10.36 -14.13 -0.62
N TYR A 68 10.93 -14.97 -1.49
CA TYR A 68 10.35 -16.29 -1.76
C TYR A 68 10.12 -17.08 -0.46
N ALA A 69 10.99 -16.91 0.54
CA ALA A 69 10.84 -17.52 1.87
C ALA A 69 9.58 -17.06 2.62
N ASP A 70 9.10 -15.83 2.40
CA ASP A 70 7.85 -15.33 2.99
C ASP A 70 6.63 -15.96 2.33
N VAL A 71 6.71 -16.23 1.02
CA VAL A 71 5.70 -16.99 0.26
C VAL A 71 5.64 -18.43 0.76
N GLU A 72 6.79 -19.09 0.93
CA GLU A 72 6.87 -20.45 1.47
C GLU A 72 6.21 -20.57 2.85
N LYS A 73 6.52 -19.63 3.77
CA LYS A 73 5.90 -19.59 5.10
C LYS A 73 4.39 -19.40 5.03
N LEU A 74 3.90 -18.56 4.12
CA LEU A 74 2.47 -18.31 3.95
C LEU A 74 1.75 -19.56 3.43
N VAL A 75 2.33 -20.24 2.43
CA VAL A 75 1.80 -21.50 1.89
C VAL A 75 1.84 -22.60 2.94
N ALA A 76 2.91 -22.73 3.73
CA ALA A 76 3.00 -23.71 4.80
C ALA A 76 1.94 -23.46 5.90
N ARG A 77 1.74 -22.20 6.29
CA ARG A 77 0.75 -21.81 7.32
C ARG A 77 -0.68 -22.14 6.88
N ASN A 78 -1.02 -21.78 5.65
CA ASN A 78 -2.38 -21.95 5.14
C ASN A 78 -2.62 -23.39 4.64
N GLY A 79 -1.60 -24.04 4.07
CA GLY A 79 -1.65 -25.40 3.55
C GLY A 79 -2.00 -26.45 4.61
N LYS A 80 -1.67 -26.20 5.89
CA LYS A 80 -2.10 -27.08 6.99
C LYS A 80 -3.63 -27.12 7.17
N LYS A 81 -4.34 -26.05 6.79
CA LYS A 81 -5.80 -25.92 6.91
C LYS A 81 -6.55 -26.24 5.61
N MET A 82 -5.84 -26.49 4.51
CA MET A 82 -6.45 -26.75 3.19
C MET A 82 -6.78 -28.25 3.03
N SER A 83 -7.92 -28.51 2.39
CA SER A 83 -8.26 -29.86 1.91
C SER A 83 -7.31 -30.29 0.79
N VAL A 84 -7.33 -31.59 0.45
CA VAL A 84 -6.52 -32.12 -0.65
C VAL A 84 -6.90 -31.45 -1.97
N GLU A 85 -8.20 -31.25 -2.22
CA GLU A 85 -8.73 -30.61 -3.43
C GLU A 85 -8.28 -29.15 -3.54
N GLN A 86 -8.30 -28.41 -2.42
CA GLN A 86 -7.83 -27.03 -2.39
C GLN A 86 -6.32 -26.92 -2.66
N LYS A 87 -5.53 -27.88 -2.16
CA LYS A 87 -4.09 -27.97 -2.46
C LYS A 87 -3.84 -28.24 -3.94
N MET A 88 -4.57 -29.20 -4.52
CA MET A 88 -4.47 -29.54 -5.94
C MET A 88 -4.86 -28.36 -6.83
N ARG A 89 -5.94 -27.65 -6.50
CA ARG A 89 -6.37 -26.41 -7.19
C ARG A 89 -5.28 -25.34 -7.15
N LEU A 90 -4.62 -25.15 -6.00
CA LEU A 90 -3.54 -24.19 -5.85
C LEU A 90 -2.33 -24.56 -6.72
N ILE A 91 -1.94 -25.84 -6.74
CA ILE A 91 -0.86 -26.35 -7.59
C ILE A 91 -1.17 -26.09 -9.07
N GLN A 92 -2.41 -26.36 -9.50
CA GLN A 92 -2.84 -26.12 -10.88
C GLN A 92 -2.77 -24.64 -11.26
N LEU A 93 -3.28 -23.75 -10.39
CA LEU A 93 -3.20 -22.30 -10.61
C LEU A 93 -1.75 -21.82 -10.74
N LEU A 94 -0.84 -22.31 -9.87
CA LEU A 94 0.58 -21.94 -9.93
C LEU A 94 1.29 -22.50 -11.18
N SER A 95 0.79 -23.58 -11.77
CA SER A 95 1.37 -24.21 -12.97
C SER A 95 0.86 -23.58 -14.28
N GLU A 96 -0.31 -22.95 -14.26
CA GLU A 96 -0.97 -22.39 -15.46
C GLU A 96 -0.70 -20.89 -15.68
N ILE A 97 -0.12 -20.19 -14.70
CA ILE A 97 0.28 -18.78 -14.87
C ILE A 97 1.51 -18.74 -15.79
N LYS A 98 1.28 -18.42 -17.07
CA LYS A 98 2.34 -17.89 -17.95
C LYS A 98 2.53 -16.42 -17.58
N PHE A 99 3.69 -16.07 -17.04
CA PHE A 99 4.10 -14.68 -17.00
C PHE A 99 4.54 -14.33 -18.42
N GLU A 100 3.77 -13.50 -19.13
CA GLU A 100 4.26 -12.81 -20.31
C GLU A 100 5.12 -11.64 -19.80
N ASP A 101 6.41 -11.66 -20.17
CA ASP A 101 7.39 -10.61 -19.89
C ASP A 101 7.09 -9.30 -20.65
#